data_AF-A0A6V7VI80-F1
#
_entry.id   AF-A0A6V7VI80-F1
#
_cell.length_a   1.000
_cell.length_b   1.000
_cell.length_c   1.000
_cell.angle_alpha   90.00
_cell.angle_beta   90.00
_cell.angle_gamma   90.00
#
_symmetry.space_group_name_H-M   'P 1'
#
loop_
_entity.id
_entity.type
_entity.pdbx_description
1 polymer ?
#
loop_
_entity_poly.entity_id
_entity_poly.type
_entity_poly.pdbx_seq_one_letter_code
_entity_poly.pdbx_strand_id
1 'polypeptide(L)'
;MLPQKEILSKDNTKLFISHCGQNSLTEAIYAGVPLICIPNYGDQFYLSSLVEHLGIGIYIKLYKSNENEVNSEVFGSDIQSALDKMLIENNIYQKTINELRTKILLDLKEKGPKKNIFLKKISEVIGK
;
A
#
# COMPACT_ATOMS: atom_id res chain seq x y z
N MET A 1 -20.23 -0.98 -7.84
CA MET A 1 -19.02 -1.22 -7.00
C MET A 1 -18.56 -2.64 -7.24
N LEU A 2 -17.25 -2.89 -7.27
CA LEU A 2 -16.67 -4.24 -7.35
C LEU A 2 -16.53 -4.83 -5.93
N PRO A 3 -16.56 -6.16 -5.77
CA PRO A 3 -16.34 -6.80 -4.47
C PRO A 3 -14.84 -6.81 -4.11
N GLN A 4 -14.28 -5.64 -3.76
CA GLN A 4 -12.83 -5.43 -3.54
C GLN A 4 -12.22 -6.45 -2.58
N LYS A 5 -12.85 -6.70 -1.43
CA LYS A 5 -12.37 -7.68 -0.45
C LYS A 5 -12.30 -9.10 -1.02
N GLU A 6 -13.28 -9.49 -1.82
CA GLU A 6 -13.32 -10.80 -2.44
C GLU A 6 -12.19 -10.93 -3.48
N ILE A 7 -12.01 -9.90 -4.31
CA ILE A 7 -10.93 -9.87 -5.32
C ILE A 7 -9.56 -9.96 -4.63
N LEU A 8 -9.33 -9.15 -3.59
CA LEU A 8 -8.08 -9.16 -2.83
C LEU A 8 -7.81 -10.51 -2.14
N SER A 9 -8.85 -11.26 -1.79
CA SER A 9 -8.71 -12.56 -1.13
C SER A 9 -8.34 -13.72 -2.06
N LYS A 10 -8.31 -13.50 -3.39
CA LYS A 10 -7.98 -14.55 -4.36
C LYS A 10 -6.47 -14.75 -4.48
N ASP A 11 -6.03 -16.01 -4.58
CA ASP A 11 -4.61 -16.38 -4.70
C ASP A 11 -3.91 -15.85 -5.98
N ASN A 12 -4.70 -15.52 -7.00
CA ASN A 12 -4.20 -14.96 -8.25
C ASN A 12 -4.06 -13.43 -8.23
N THR A 13 -4.47 -12.74 -7.16
CA THR A 13 -4.27 -11.29 -7.01
C THR A 13 -2.84 -11.02 -6.55
N LYS A 14 -2.02 -10.40 -7.41
CA LYS A 14 -0.59 -10.18 -7.17
C LYS A 14 -0.21 -8.77 -6.71
N LEU A 15 -1.05 -7.79 -7.01
CA LEU A 15 -0.84 -6.40 -6.66
C LEU A 15 -2.18 -5.66 -6.60
N PHE A 16 -2.22 -4.56 -5.85
CA PHE A 16 -3.35 -3.67 -5.78
C PHE A 16 -2.93 -2.22 -6.04
N ILE A 17 -3.38 -1.65 -7.15
CA ILE A 17 -3.21 -0.22 -7.42
C ILE A 17 -4.33 0.54 -6.69
N SER A 18 -3.96 1.47 -5.82
CA SER A 18 -4.91 2.18 -4.95
C SER A 18 -4.49 3.63 -4.75
N HIS A 19 -5.46 4.48 -4.41
CA HIS A 19 -5.17 5.82 -3.88
C HIS A 19 -4.58 5.80 -2.46
N CYS A 20 -4.42 4.62 -1.86
CA CYS A 20 -3.82 4.41 -0.54
C CYS A 20 -4.56 5.12 0.61
N GLY A 21 -5.89 5.21 0.53
CA GLY A 21 -6.70 5.56 1.69
C GLY A 21 -6.64 4.48 2.78
N GLN A 22 -6.88 4.87 4.04
CA GLN A 22 -6.73 3.99 5.20
C GLN A 22 -7.47 2.64 5.08
N ASN A 23 -8.67 2.62 4.51
CA ASN A 23 -9.45 1.39 4.31
C ASN A 23 -8.79 0.47 3.29
N SER A 24 -8.38 1.00 2.14
CA SER A 24 -7.74 0.22 1.08
C SER A 24 -6.42 -0.37 1.54
N LEU A 25 -5.63 0.42 2.27
CA LEU A 25 -4.37 -0.03 2.86
C LEU A 25 -4.59 -1.14 3.88
N THR A 26 -5.60 -0.99 4.75
CA THR A 26 -5.94 -2.01 5.75
C THR A 26 -6.37 -3.32 5.07
N GLU A 27 -7.21 -3.25 4.04
CA GLU A 27 -7.66 -4.42 3.28
C GLU A 27 -6.51 -5.11 2.55
N ALA A 28 -5.60 -4.35 1.95
CA ALA A 28 -4.40 -4.87 1.29
C ALA A 28 -3.47 -5.60 2.27
N ILE A 29 -3.18 -4.99 3.42
CA ILE A 29 -2.37 -5.62 4.48
C ILE A 29 -3.05 -6.90 5.00
N TYR A 30 -4.37 -6.86 5.23
CA TYR A 30 -5.11 -8.03 5.69
C TYR A 30 -5.12 -9.17 4.67
N ALA A 31 -5.24 -8.85 3.38
CA ALA A 31 -5.14 -9.80 2.29
C ALA A 31 -3.68 -10.27 2.05
N GLY A 32 -2.70 -9.50 2.51
CA GLY A 32 -1.29 -9.71 2.18
C GLY A 32 -1.00 -9.38 0.72
N VAL A 33 -1.66 -8.38 0.12
CA VAL A 33 -1.47 -8.01 -1.28
C VAL A 33 -0.65 -6.71 -1.36
N PRO A 34 0.54 -6.72 -2.00
CA PRO A 34 1.35 -5.53 -2.20
C PRO A 34 0.65 -4.38 -2.95
N LEU A 35 1.06 -3.13 -2.71
CA LEU A 35 0.39 -1.95 -3.26
C LEU A 35 1.23 -1.15 -4.26
N ILE A 36 0.57 -0.59 -5.27
CA ILE A 36 1.05 0.62 -5.96
C ILE A 36 0.14 1.77 -5.53
N CYS A 37 0.72 2.79 -4.92
CA CYS A 37 -0.01 3.90 -4.32
C CYS A 37 0.03 5.13 -5.23
N ILE A 38 -1.15 5.63 -5.60
CA ILE A 38 -1.35 6.84 -6.41
C ILE A 38 -2.29 7.78 -5.65
N PRO A 39 -1.79 8.48 -4.61
CA PRO A 39 -2.63 9.30 -3.74
C PRO A 39 -3.18 10.53 -4.45
N ASN A 40 -4.39 10.93 -4.08
CA ASN A 40 -5.09 12.09 -4.62
C ASN A 40 -5.12 13.27 -3.65
N TYR A 41 -5.41 13.04 -2.36
CA TYR A 41 -5.54 14.11 -1.37
C TYR A 41 -5.37 13.63 0.08
N GLY A 42 -5.12 14.58 0.99
CA GLY A 42 -5.20 14.37 2.43
C GLY A 42 -4.15 13.39 2.98
N ASP A 43 -4.59 12.48 3.85
CA ASP A 43 -3.77 11.48 4.53
C ASP A 43 -3.15 10.44 3.59
N GLN A 44 -3.69 10.30 2.38
CA GLN A 44 -3.24 9.36 1.36
C GLN A 44 -1.75 9.51 1.02
N PHE A 45 -1.23 10.74 0.99
CA PHE A 45 0.20 10.98 0.72
C PHE A 45 1.10 10.40 1.82
N TYR A 46 0.72 10.59 3.08
CA TYR A 46 1.44 10.05 4.23
C TYR A 46 1.37 8.53 4.25
N LEU A 47 0.18 7.97 4.03
CA LEU A 47 -0.01 6.51 3.97
C LEU A 47 0.76 5.87 2.81
N SER A 48 0.85 6.56 1.66
CA SER A 48 1.64 6.10 0.52
C SER A 48 3.14 6.10 0.83
N SER A 49 3.64 7.16 1.46
CA SER A 49 5.03 7.24 1.93
C SER A 49 5.35 6.14 2.93
N LEU A 50 4.41 5.79 3.80
CA LEU A 50 4.56 4.70 4.75
C LEU A 50 4.61 3.34 4.05
N VAL A 51 3.75 3.10 3.05
CA VAL A 51 3.75 1.86 2.26
C VAL A 51 5.13 1.60 1.66
N GLU A 52 5.72 2.63 1.07
CA GLU A 52 7.07 2.58 0.49
C GLU A 52 8.13 2.35 1.58
N HIS A 53 8.05 3.09 2.69
CA HIS A 53 8.98 2.95 3.81
C HIS A 53 8.94 1.56 4.45
N LEU A 54 7.76 0.95 4.57
CA LEU A 54 7.59 -0.40 5.09
C LEU A 54 8.00 -1.48 4.08
N GLY A 55 8.31 -1.13 2.83
CA GLY A 55 8.66 -2.07 1.77
C GLY A 55 7.51 -2.97 1.33
N ILE A 56 6.26 -2.53 1.52
CA ILE A 56 5.04 -3.30 1.16
C ILE A 56 4.40 -2.80 -0.14
N GLY A 57 5.03 -1.84 -0.82
CA GLY A 57 4.56 -1.30 -2.09
C GLY A 57 5.43 -0.17 -2.63
N ILE A 58 4.95 0.46 -3.71
CA ILE A 58 5.59 1.61 -4.37
C ILE A 58 4.67 2.83 -4.26
N TYR A 59 5.24 4.00 -4.02
CA TYR A 59 4.51 5.28 -4.06
C TYR A 59 4.83 6.05 -5.35
N ILE A 60 3.84 6.21 -6.23
CA ILE A 60 3.92 7.07 -7.40
C ILE A 60 3.51 8.50 -7.02
N LYS A 61 4.46 9.43 -7.11
CA LYS A 61 4.21 10.86 -6.91
C LYS A 61 3.69 11.47 -8.20
N LEU A 62 2.46 11.98 -8.17
CA LEU A 62 1.91 12.71 -9.31
C LEU A 62 2.63 14.06 -9.46
N TYR A 63 3.46 14.18 -10.50
CA TYR A 63 4.04 15.46 -10.90
C TYR A 63 2.98 16.27 -11.63
N LYS A 64 2.54 17.35 -10.98
CA LYS A 64 1.64 18.32 -11.56
C LYS A 64 2.46 19.47 -12.14
N SER A 65 2.29 19.74 -13.43
CA SER A 65 2.99 20.83 -14.12
C SER A 65 2.43 22.23 -13.74
N ASN A 66 1.20 22.25 -13.24
CA ASN A 66 0.41 23.37 -12.72
C ASN A 66 -0.67 22.78 -11.78
N GLU A 67 -1.46 23.57 -11.02
CA GLU A 67 -2.30 23.05 -9.91
C GLU A 67 -3.28 21.90 -10.30
N ASN A 68 -3.63 21.77 -11.58
CA ASN A 68 -4.68 20.88 -12.05
C ASN A 68 -4.29 19.89 -13.16
N GLU A 69 -3.07 19.95 -13.72
CA GLU A 69 -2.69 19.10 -14.86
C GLU A 69 -1.53 18.16 -14.54
N VAL A 70 -1.85 16.86 -14.58
CA VAL A 70 -0.86 15.78 -14.52
C VAL A 70 -0.25 15.60 -15.89
N ASN A 71 1.09 15.55 -15.97
CA ASN A 71 1.75 15.16 -17.21
C ASN A 71 1.47 13.66 -17.46
N SER A 72 0.60 13.38 -18.43
CA SER A 72 0.13 12.02 -18.73
C SER A 72 1.23 11.09 -19.24
N GLU A 73 2.23 11.61 -19.96
CA GLU A 73 3.36 10.83 -20.45
C GLU A 73 4.25 10.37 -19.29
N VAL A 74 4.61 11.30 -18.40
CA VAL A 74 5.39 11.00 -17.19
C VAL A 74 4.63 10.01 -16.32
N PHE A 75 3.35 10.25 -16.06
CA PHE A 75 2.52 9.35 -15.25
C PHE A 75 2.42 7.94 -15.83
N GLY A 76 2.24 7.82 -17.15
CA GLY A 76 2.24 6.53 -17.83
C GLY A 76 3.56 5.78 -17.65
N SER A 77 4.69 6.49 -17.79
CA SER A 77 6.02 5.92 -17.60
C SER A 77 6.29 5.49 -16.16
N ASP A 78 5.79 6.23 -15.17
CA ASP A 78 5.91 5.91 -13.75
C ASP A 78 5.09 4.66 -13.38
N ILE A 79 3.86 4.55 -13.89
CA ILE A 79 3.03 3.35 -13.71
C ILE A 79 3.72 2.13 -14.32
N GLN A 80 4.22 2.25 -15.55
CA GLN A 80 4.88 1.14 -16.23
C GLN A 80 6.10 0.66 -15.43
N SER A 81 6.96 1.59 -15.00
CA SER A 81 8.15 1.29 -14.21
C SER A 81 7.80 0.64 -12.85
N ALA A 82 6.76 1.14 -12.19
CA ALA A 82 6.29 0.57 -10.92
C ALA A 82 5.72 -0.84 -11.09
N LEU A 83 4.94 -1.07 -12.16
CA LEU A 83 4.40 -2.39 -12.50
C LEU A 83 5.53 -3.38 -12.81
N ASP A 84 6.47 -3.00 -13.67
CA ASP A 84 7.59 -3.87 -14.05
C ASP A 84 8.41 -4.26 -12.82
N LYS A 85 8.76 -3.28 -11.98
CA LYS A 85 9.47 -3.54 -10.73
C LYS A 85 8.68 -4.47 -9.80
N MET A 86 7.40 -4.21 -9.57
CA MET A 86 6.60 -5.03 -8.67
C MET A 86 6.29 -6.43 -9.19
N LEU A 87 6.31 -6.64 -10.51
CA LEU A 87 6.14 -7.96 -11.10
C LEU A 87 7.45 -8.76 -11.05
N ILE A 88 8.60 -8.12 -11.28
CA ILE A 88 9.93 -8.75 -11.19
C ILE A 88 10.29 -9.07 -9.74
N GLU A 89 10.12 -8.12 -8.84
CA GLU A 89 10.49 -8.20 -7.42
C GLU A 89 9.30 -8.60 -6.53
N ASN A 90 8.22 -9.15 -7.10
CA ASN A 90 6.97 -9.41 -6.37
C ASN A 90 7.20 -10.25 -5.11
N ASN A 91 8.08 -11.25 -5.20
CA ASN A 91 8.44 -12.12 -4.07
C ASN A 91 8.93 -11.35 -2.84
N ILE A 92 9.64 -10.23 -3.03
CA ILE A 92 10.14 -9.38 -1.94
C ILE A 92 8.97 -8.65 -1.28
N TYR A 93 8.19 -7.88 -2.06
CA TYR A 93 7.04 -7.14 -1.54
C TYR A 93 6.00 -8.04 -0.88
N GLN A 94 5.71 -9.18 -1.53
CA GLN A 94 4.77 -10.20 -1.08
C GLN A 94 5.23 -10.84 0.24
N LYS A 95 6.53 -11.11 0.38
CA LYS A 95 7.11 -11.59 1.64
C LYS A 95 6.96 -10.53 2.75
N THR A 96 7.38 -9.30 2.49
CA THR A 96 7.35 -8.21 3.48
C THR A 96 5.95 -7.92 3.99
N ILE A 97 4.94 -7.84 3.10
CA ILE A 97 3.56 -7.59 3.52
C ILE A 97 2.97 -8.78 4.29
N ASN A 98 3.34 -10.02 3.95
CA ASN A 98 2.89 -11.20 4.69
C ASN A 98 3.51 -11.28 6.09
N GLU A 99 4.78 -10.87 6.26
CA GLU A 99 5.41 -10.73 7.57
C GLU A 99 4.71 -9.65 8.42
N LEU A 100 4.41 -8.49 7.83
CA LEU A 100 3.66 -7.41 8.49
C LEU A 100 2.26 -7.88 8.89
N ARG A 101 1.53 -8.51 7.96
CA ARG A 101 0.21 -9.12 8.19
C ARG A 101 0.25 -10.08 9.38
N THR A 102 1.22 -10.99 9.40
CA THR A 102 1.36 -11.97 10.47
C THR A 102 1.57 -11.30 11.82
N LYS A 103 2.46 -10.30 11.90
CA LYS A 103 2.69 -9.52 13.13
C LYS A 103 1.43 -8.80 13.60
N ILE A 104 0.63 -8.24 12.69
CA ILE A 104 -0.64 -7.57 13.04
C ILE A 104 -1.67 -8.59 13.56
N LEU A 105 -1.82 -9.73 12.89
CA LEU A 105 -2.77 -10.77 13.30
C LEU A 105 -2.41 -11.38 14.66
N LEU A 106 -1.12 -11.57 14.96
CA LEU A 106 -0.65 -12.02 16.28
C LEU A 106 -0.99 -10.99 17.37
N ASP A 107 -0.67 -9.71 17.15
CA ASP A 107 -1.01 -8.65 18.10
C ASP A 107 -2.53 -8.57 18.38
N LEU A 108 -3.36 -8.76 17.36
CA LEU A 108 -4.81 -8.76 17.50
C LEU A 108 -5.33 -9.96 18.32
N LYS A 109 -4.71 -11.13 18.17
CA LYS A 109 -5.04 -12.32 18.98
C LYS A 109 -4.68 -12.12 20.45
N GLU A 110 -3.55 -11.50 20.75
CA GLU A 110 -3.07 -11.30 22.11
C GLU A 110 -3.78 -10.15 22.84
N LYS A 111 -4.04 -9.02 22.15
CA LYS A 111 -4.45 -7.75 22.79
C LYS A 111 -5.89 -7.32 22.48
N GLY A 112 -6.60 -8.09 21.65
CA GLY A 112 -7.92 -7.74 21.11
C GLY A 112 -7.88 -6.64 20.04
N PRO A 113 -8.99 -6.36 19.34
CA PRO A 113 -9.05 -5.34 18.30
C PRO A 113 -8.88 -3.94 18.90
N LYS A 114 -7.68 -3.37 18.76
CA LYS A 114 -7.39 -1.98 19.14
C LYS A 114 -7.28 -1.10 17.89
N LYS A 115 -8.12 -0.06 17.82
CA LYS A 115 -8.20 0.95 16.73
C LYS A 115 -6.86 1.50 16.24
N ASN A 116 -5.79 1.47 17.06
CA ASN A 116 -4.53 2.18 16.80
C ASN A 116 -3.27 1.29 16.68
N ILE A 117 -3.38 -0.02 16.42
CA ILE A 117 -2.17 -0.86 16.23
C ILE A 117 -1.38 -0.43 14.98
N PHE A 118 -2.09 -0.02 13.92
CA PHE A 118 -1.49 0.50 12.68
C PHE A 118 -0.71 1.79 12.96
N LEU A 119 -1.37 2.83 13.50
CA LEU A 119 -0.74 4.12 13.83
C LEU A 119 0.41 4.00 14.85
N LYS A 120 0.30 3.07 15.81
CA LYS A 120 1.35 2.85 16.81
C LYS A 120 2.60 2.20 16.21
N LYS A 121 2.45 1.17 15.37
CA LYS A 121 3.58 0.57 14.64
C LYS A 121 4.23 1.54 13.66
N ILE A 122 3.43 2.42 13.05
CA ILE A 122 3.93 3.49 12.19
C ILE A 122 4.79 4.49 12.99
N SER A 123 4.31 4.92 14.16
CA SER A 123 5.07 5.82 15.02
C SER A 123 6.38 5.22 15.54
N GLU A 124 6.42 3.91 15.78
CA GLU A 124 7.63 3.18 16.21
C GLU A 124 8.68 3.06 15.10
N VAL A 125 8.23 3.08 13.84
CA VAL A 125 9.08 2.99 12.65
C VAL A 125 9.59 4.36 12.20
N ILE A 126 8.77 5.42 12.34
CA ILE A 126 9.16 6.80 12.01
C ILE A 126 9.99 7.46 13.13
N GLY A 127 9.89 6.96 14.36
CA GLY A 127 10.62 7.48 15.52
C GLY A 127 12.07 7.00 15.68
N LYS A 128 12.67 6.37 14.66
CA LYS A 128 14.06 5.91 14.64
C LYS A 128 14.83 6.46 13.45
#